data_AF-A0A9P7F431-F1
#
_entry.id   AF-A0A9P7F431-F1
#
_cell.length_a   1.000
_cell.length_b   1.000
_cell.length_c   1.000
_cell.angle_alpha   90.00
_cell.angle_beta   90.00
_cell.angle_gamma   90.00
#
_symmetry.space_group_name_H-M   'P 1'
#
loop_
_entity.id
_entity.type
_entity.pdbx_description
1 polymer ?
#
loop_
_entity_poly.entity_id
_entity_poly.type
_entity_poly.pdbx_seq_one_letter_code
_entity_poly.pdbx_strand_id
1 'polypeptide(L)'
;MPRSESPIVVPQQRKVRLDKSEVMVLRAHIEDWKSVKGKERSRVLLAIHKEASLQAPTKEKAILKARKKIYKQWLQNQSRRKQAPKALIKYGRRWMARQVLIHTHKALIREETGEMAGKEREEAEAMAERWNNEAAPPDIQAEVAKTKGADMIEHFTTEMFKMAGMRVCVLSAWKDGNGKLMLGGHDFNEQFGNGKSFIKTRDWDGIIMPEWVEYAGEQFNCDDAEEPQMVRSKKRVQRMLIQLEEDANGWPILPDAKEWKHAEQQHLI
;
A
#
# COMPACT_ATOMS: atom_id res chain seq x y z
N MET A 1 4.03 6.25 63.56
CA MET A 1 3.25 6.79 62.43
C MET A 1 4.15 6.92 61.21
N PRO A 2 4.04 6.03 60.22
CA PRO A 2 4.24 6.39 58.82
C PRO A 2 2.90 6.33 58.07
N ARG A 3 2.65 7.36 57.26
CA ARG A 3 1.41 7.56 56.51
C ARG A 3 1.29 6.51 55.40
N SER A 4 0.15 5.83 55.37
CA SER A 4 -0.31 5.02 54.23
C SER A 4 -0.64 5.95 53.07
N GLU A 5 0.22 6.00 52.06
CA GLU A 5 -0.14 6.56 50.76
C GLU A 5 -0.88 5.48 49.97
N SER A 6 -2.22 5.60 49.96
CA SER A 6 -3.07 4.81 49.08
C SER A 6 -2.71 5.10 47.62
N PRO A 7 -2.53 4.08 46.76
CA PRO A 7 -2.29 4.29 45.34
C PRO A 7 -3.45 5.04 44.70
N ILE A 8 -3.12 6.13 44.03
CA ILE A 8 -4.04 6.91 43.19
C ILE A 8 -4.55 5.98 42.09
N VAL A 9 -5.82 5.59 42.17
CA VAL A 9 -6.52 4.87 41.10
C VAL A 9 -6.68 5.83 39.94
N VAL A 10 -5.79 5.71 38.95
CA VAL A 10 -5.94 6.41 37.66
C VAL A 10 -7.16 5.84 36.94
N PRO A 11 -8.16 6.65 36.55
CA PRO A 11 -9.35 6.13 35.89
C PRO A 11 -8.97 5.48 34.56
N GLN A 12 -9.15 4.16 34.46
CA GLN A 12 -9.03 3.43 33.20
C GLN A 12 -10.01 4.04 32.17
N GLN A 13 -9.48 4.67 31.12
CA GLN A 13 -10.28 5.09 29.98
C GLN A 13 -10.88 3.84 29.33
N ARG A 14 -12.20 3.69 29.44
CA ARG A 14 -12.96 2.54 28.94
C ARG A 14 -12.76 2.41 27.42
N LYS A 15 -12.08 1.33 26.99
CA LYS A 15 -12.00 0.91 25.58
C LYS A 15 -13.43 0.71 25.06
N VAL A 16 -13.87 1.51 24.09
CA VAL A 16 -15.24 1.49 23.55
C VAL A 16 -15.43 0.26 22.67
N ARG A 17 -15.99 -0.80 23.24
CA ARG A 17 -16.38 -2.03 22.53
C ARG A 17 -17.63 -1.78 21.67
N LEU A 18 -17.69 -2.42 20.50
CA LEU A 18 -18.91 -2.48 19.70
C LEU A 18 -19.89 -3.43 20.37
N ASP A 19 -21.13 -2.97 20.59
CA ASP A 19 -22.19 -3.83 21.10
C ASP A 19 -22.75 -4.75 20.00
N LYS A 20 -23.35 -5.87 20.40
CA LYS A 20 -23.99 -6.83 19.46
C LYS A 20 -25.09 -6.15 18.63
N SER A 21 -25.84 -5.23 19.24
CA SER A 21 -26.88 -4.45 18.55
C SER A 21 -26.28 -3.54 17.45
N GLU A 22 -25.14 -2.90 17.72
CA GLU A 22 -24.43 -2.04 16.75
C GLU A 22 -23.90 -2.85 15.57
N VAL A 23 -23.39 -4.07 15.81
CA VAL A 23 -22.93 -4.97 14.75
C VAL A 23 -24.09 -5.45 13.87
N MET A 24 -25.28 -5.66 14.43
CA MET A 24 -26.47 -6.01 13.64
C MET A 24 -26.87 -4.87 12.69
N VAL A 25 -26.87 -3.63 13.17
CA VAL A 25 -27.11 -2.44 12.32
C VAL A 25 -26.05 -2.37 11.22
N LEU A 26 -24.78 -2.54 11.55
CA LEU A 26 -23.69 -2.52 10.55
C LEU A 26 -23.83 -3.62 9.48
N ARG A 27 -24.33 -4.81 9.86
CA ARG A 27 -24.59 -5.91 8.93
C ARG A 27 -25.79 -5.61 8.02
N ALA A 28 -26.85 -4.99 8.55
CA ALA A 28 -28.02 -4.63 7.75
C ALA A 28 -27.67 -3.65 6.63
N HIS A 29 -26.85 -2.65 6.92
CA HIS A 29 -26.43 -1.62 5.95
C HIS A 29 -25.22 -2.01 5.09
N ILE A 30 -24.75 -3.26 5.17
CA ILE A 30 -23.53 -3.68 4.47
C ILE A 30 -23.71 -3.64 2.95
N GLU A 31 -24.90 -3.96 2.45
CA GLU A 31 -25.18 -4.01 1.01
C GLU A 31 -25.35 -2.59 0.45
N ASP A 32 -26.04 -1.71 1.17
CA ASP A 32 -26.12 -0.28 0.86
C ASP A 32 -24.74 0.39 0.86
N TRP A 33 -23.87 -0.01 1.78
CA TRP A 33 -22.49 0.48 1.81
C TRP A 33 -21.65 0.01 0.61
N LYS A 34 -21.91 -1.21 0.10
CA LYS A 34 -21.22 -1.74 -1.08
C LYS A 34 -21.72 -1.13 -2.37
N SER A 35 -23.02 -0.87 -2.48
CA SER A 35 -23.65 -0.34 -3.69
C SER A 35 -23.23 1.10 -3.98
N VAL A 36 -22.89 1.89 -2.95
CA VAL A 36 -22.52 3.30 -3.09
C VAL A 36 -21.01 3.57 -3.00
N LYS A 37 -20.55 4.66 -3.63
CA LYS A 37 -19.14 5.10 -3.65
C LYS A 37 -18.99 6.58 -3.28
N GLY A 38 -17.76 6.98 -2.94
CA GLY A 38 -17.43 8.40 -2.74
C GLY A 38 -18.28 9.10 -1.66
N LYS A 39 -18.88 10.25 -2.01
CA LYS A 39 -19.67 11.09 -1.10
C LYS A 39 -20.93 10.41 -0.57
N GLU A 40 -21.51 9.47 -1.31
CA GLU A 40 -22.74 8.75 -0.93
C GLU A 40 -22.52 7.80 0.26
N ARG A 41 -21.30 7.23 0.40
CA ARG A 41 -20.92 6.46 1.59
C ARG A 41 -21.01 7.27 2.88
N SER A 42 -20.82 8.60 2.80
CA SER A 42 -20.99 9.47 3.95
C SER A 42 -22.45 9.48 4.43
N ARG A 43 -23.42 9.44 3.51
CA ARG A 43 -24.85 9.39 3.84
C ARG A 43 -25.23 8.07 4.51
N VAL A 44 -24.74 6.96 3.98
CA VAL A 44 -24.94 5.62 4.58
C VAL A 44 -24.30 5.55 5.97
N LEU A 45 -23.09 6.08 6.15
CA LEU A 45 -22.44 6.14 7.46
C LEU A 45 -23.23 6.99 8.48
N LEU A 46 -23.85 8.08 8.03
CA LEU A 46 -24.70 8.92 8.87
C LEU A 46 -25.99 8.20 9.28
N ALA A 47 -26.62 7.46 8.38
CA ALA A 47 -27.79 6.63 8.68
C ALA A 47 -27.47 5.52 9.70
N ILE A 48 -26.41 4.76 9.45
CA ILE A 48 -25.87 3.75 10.38
C ILE A 48 -25.60 4.36 11.75
N HIS A 49 -24.96 5.53 11.78
CA HIS A 49 -24.68 6.19 13.05
C HIS A 49 -25.97 6.59 13.76
N LYS A 50 -26.97 7.11 13.05
CA LYS A 50 -28.27 7.48 13.62
C LYS A 50 -28.96 6.26 14.24
N GLU A 51 -29.00 5.14 13.54
CA GLU A 51 -29.62 3.90 14.01
C GLU A 51 -28.85 3.24 15.16
N ALA A 52 -27.52 3.13 15.05
CA ALA A 52 -26.69 2.60 16.12
C ALA A 52 -26.73 3.50 17.37
N SER A 53 -26.93 4.81 17.21
CA SER A 53 -27.10 5.73 18.35
C SER A 53 -28.44 5.54 19.08
N LEU A 54 -29.46 4.99 18.42
CA LEU A 54 -30.73 4.63 19.08
C LEU A 54 -30.55 3.38 19.96
N GLN A 55 -29.67 2.46 19.54
CA GLN A 55 -29.40 1.21 20.27
C GLN A 55 -28.43 1.41 21.45
N ALA A 56 -27.48 2.34 21.31
CA ALA A 56 -26.51 2.65 22.36
C ALA A 56 -26.35 4.17 22.56
N PRO A 57 -27.36 4.85 23.14
CA PRO A 57 -27.38 6.30 23.28
C PRO A 57 -26.23 6.78 24.18
N THR A 58 -25.18 7.29 23.54
CA THR A 58 -24.02 7.86 24.25
C THR A 58 -23.95 9.35 23.97
N LYS A 59 -24.03 10.19 25.02
CA LYS A 59 -24.06 11.65 24.89
C LYS A 59 -22.67 12.29 24.76
N GLU A 60 -21.60 11.51 24.88
CA GLU A 60 -20.23 12.01 24.88
C GLU A 60 -19.65 12.14 23.45
N LYS A 61 -19.33 13.37 23.04
CA LYS A 61 -18.86 13.70 21.68
C LYS A 61 -17.59 12.93 21.27
N ALA A 62 -16.68 12.68 22.21
CA ALA A 62 -15.44 11.94 21.95
C ALA A 62 -15.72 10.47 21.59
N ILE A 63 -16.62 9.83 22.34
CA ILE A 63 -17.05 8.45 22.11
C ILE A 63 -17.79 8.32 20.77
N LEU A 64 -18.65 9.29 20.43
CA LEU A 64 -19.36 9.30 19.15
C LEU A 64 -18.40 9.42 17.95
N LYS A 65 -17.36 10.27 18.04
CA LYS A 65 -16.32 10.37 17.01
C LYS A 65 -15.53 9.06 16.86
N ALA A 66 -15.17 8.43 17.98
CA ALA A 66 -14.49 7.13 17.98
C ALA A 66 -15.36 6.04 17.33
N ARG A 67 -16.65 5.95 17.69
CA ARG A 67 -17.60 4.99 17.12
C ARG A 67 -17.81 5.17 15.61
N LYS A 68 -17.94 6.41 15.11
CA LYS A 68 -17.99 6.68 13.66
C LYS A 68 -16.77 6.13 12.92
N LYS A 69 -15.58 6.28 13.49
CA LYS A 69 -14.33 5.76 12.91
C LYS A 69 -14.33 4.23 12.90
N ILE A 70 -14.80 3.61 13.98
CA ILE A 70 -14.92 2.15 14.11
C ILE A 70 -15.90 1.59 13.06
N TYR A 71 -17.09 2.18 12.92
CA TYR A 71 -18.10 1.75 11.93
C TYR A 71 -17.55 1.80 10.51
N LYS A 72 -16.91 2.93 10.15
CA LYS A 72 -16.29 3.10 8.84
C LYS A 72 -15.23 2.04 8.58
N GLN A 73 -14.35 1.78 9.56
CA GLN A 73 -13.29 0.77 9.42
C GLN A 73 -13.86 -0.64 9.28
N TRP A 74 -14.88 -0.98 10.07
CA TRP A 74 -15.56 -2.27 10.00
C TRP A 74 -16.19 -2.51 8.62
N LEU A 75 -16.96 -1.54 8.12
CA LEU A 75 -17.62 -1.63 6.81
C LEU A 75 -16.60 -1.75 5.67
N GLN A 76 -15.48 -1.02 5.76
CA GLN A 76 -14.39 -1.13 4.78
C GLN A 76 -13.72 -2.50 4.80
N ASN A 77 -13.45 -3.05 5.99
CA ASN A 77 -12.84 -4.37 6.14
C ASN A 77 -13.77 -5.47 5.61
N GLN A 78 -15.06 -5.40 5.92
CA GLN A 78 -16.05 -6.38 5.44
C GLN A 78 -16.30 -6.27 3.94
N SER A 79 -16.25 -5.06 3.37
CA SER A 79 -16.35 -4.86 1.91
C SER A 79 -15.15 -5.42 1.15
N ARG A 80 -13.96 -5.40 1.77
CA ARG A 80 -12.72 -5.95 1.18
C ARG A 80 -12.69 -7.47 1.19
N ARG A 81 -13.30 -8.12 2.19
CA ARG A 81 -13.34 -9.59 2.33
C ARG A 81 -14.08 -10.32 1.21
N LYS A 82 -14.90 -9.62 0.40
CA LYS A 82 -15.63 -10.18 -0.76
C LYS A 82 -15.27 -9.54 -2.11
N GLN A 83 -14.27 -8.66 -2.19
CA GLN A 83 -13.78 -8.29 -3.53
C GLN A 83 -13.12 -9.53 -4.10
N ALA A 84 -13.80 -10.17 -5.07
CA ALA A 84 -13.23 -11.21 -5.91
C ALA A 84 -11.82 -10.76 -6.33
N PRO A 85 -10.85 -11.69 -6.39
CA PRO A 85 -9.54 -11.37 -6.95
C PRO A 85 -9.80 -10.63 -8.25
N LYS A 86 -9.23 -9.43 -8.39
CA LYS A 86 -9.45 -8.59 -9.57
C LYS A 86 -9.26 -9.48 -10.79
N ALA A 87 -10.25 -9.49 -11.67
CA ALA A 87 -10.22 -10.28 -12.88
C ALA A 87 -8.95 -9.97 -13.68
N LEU A 88 -8.43 -11.04 -14.31
CA LEU A 88 -7.51 -11.11 -15.44
C LEU A 88 -6.69 -9.83 -15.67
N ILE A 89 -5.39 -9.90 -15.34
CA ILE A 89 -4.30 -9.01 -15.79
C ILE A 89 -4.82 -7.80 -16.56
N LYS A 90 -5.04 -6.67 -15.86
CA LYS A 90 -5.10 -5.38 -16.55
C LYS A 90 -3.68 -5.08 -17.01
N TYR A 91 -3.26 -5.64 -18.14
CA TYR A 91 -1.98 -5.27 -18.75
C TYR A 91 -1.94 -3.74 -18.91
N GLY A 92 -0.81 -3.16 -18.53
CA GLY A 92 -0.58 -1.72 -18.59
C GLY A 92 -1.39 -0.96 -17.55
N ARG A 93 -0.76 -0.64 -16.41
CA ARG A 93 -1.28 0.42 -15.55
C ARG A 93 -1.26 1.72 -16.35
N ARG A 94 -2.37 2.04 -17.00
CA ARG A 94 -2.48 3.25 -17.82
C ARG A 94 -2.19 4.47 -16.94
N TRP A 95 -1.38 5.39 -17.46
CA TRP A 95 -1.26 6.73 -16.92
C TRP A 95 -2.65 7.33 -16.82
N MET A 96 -3.00 7.80 -15.64
CA MET A 96 -4.18 8.61 -15.40
C MET A 96 -3.76 10.08 -15.32
N ALA A 97 -4.65 10.99 -15.70
CA ALA A 97 -4.44 12.44 -15.55
C ALA A 97 -3.94 12.82 -14.15
N ARG A 98 -4.51 12.21 -13.11
CA ARG A 98 -4.05 12.40 -11.73
C ARG A 98 -2.59 12.01 -11.52
N GLN A 99 -2.12 10.94 -12.15
CA GLN A 99 -0.72 10.53 -12.06
C GLN A 99 0.17 11.51 -12.81
N VAL A 100 -0.23 11.93 -14.02
CA VAL A 100 0.47 12.96 -14.78
C VAL A 100 0.63 14.22 -13.93
N LEU A 101 -0.47 14.76 -13.40
CA LEU A 101 -0.47 15.95 -12.53
C LEU A 101 0.45 15.79 -11.30
N ILE A 102 0.44 14.62 -10.65
CA ILE A 102 1.33 14.35 -9.52
C ILE A 102 2.80 14.41 -9.94
N HIS A 103 3.12 13.97 -11.16
CA HIS A 103 4.48 13.95 -11.66
C HIS A 103 4.91 15.29 -12.26
N THR A 104 4.01 16.04 -12.91
CA THR A 104 4.28 17.36 -13.52
C THR A 104 4.17 18.52 -12.53
N HIS A 105 3.32 18.44 -11.51
CA HIS A 105 2.98 19.53 -10.58
C HIS A 105 3.11 19.12 -9.11
N LYS A 106 4.18 18.38 -8.73
CA LYS A 106 4.44 17.96 -7.33
C LYS A 106 4.35 19.13 -6.32
N ALA A 107 4.72 20.34 -6.72
CA ALA A 107 4.75 21.54 -5.85
C ALA A 107 3.36 22.18 -5.66
N LEU A 108 2.61 22.42 -6.75
CA LEU A 108 1.30 23.09 -6.72
C LEU A 108 0.21 22.26 -5.99
N ILE A 109 0.24 20.92 -6.12
CA ILE A 109 -0.76 20.04 -5.47
C ILE A 109 -0.68 20.07 -3.93
N ARG A 110 0.45 20.50 -3.34
CA ARG A 110 0.57 20.65 -1.88
C ARG A 110 0.06 21.99 -1.36
N GLU A 111 -0.01 23.01 -2.21
CA GLU A 111 -0.31 24.38 -1.81
C GLU A 111 -1.78 24.75 -2.02
N GLU A 112 -2.44 24.19 -3.03
CA GLU A 112 -3.78 24.61 -3.41
C GLU A 112 -4.80 23.47 -3.28
N THR A 113 -5.39 23.32 -2.09
CA THR A 113 -6.73 22.69 -1.98
C THR A 113 -7.77 23.69 -2.45
N GLY A 114 -7.97 23.75 -3.76
CA GLY A 114 -9.02 24.51 -4.42
C GLY A 114 -9.22 23.93 -5.80
N GLU A 115 -10.44 23.95 -6.32
CA GLU A 115 -10.85 23.33 -7.57
C GLU A 115 -9.86 23.62 -8.73
N MET A 116 -9.04 22.62 -9.11
CA MET A 116 -8.21 22.71 -10.32
C MET A 116 -9.09 23.04 -11.52
N ALA A 117 -8.66 24.02 -12.30
CA ALA A 117 -9.41 24.51 -13.45
C ALA A 117 -9.64 23.36 -14.45
N GLY A 118 -10.85 23.27 -15.02
CA GLY A 118 -11.22 22.17 -15.93
C GLY A 118 -10.24 21.97 -17.09
N LYS A 119 -9.56 23.04 -17.52
CA LYS A 119 -8.51 23.01 -18.55
C LYS A 119 -7.28 22.20 -18.13
N GLU A 120 -6.78 22.37 -16.89
CA GLU A 120 -5.60 21.62 -16.40
C GLU A 120 -5.89 20.11 -16.32
N ARG A 121 -7.14 19.76 -15.99
CA ARG A 121 -7.58 18.37 -15.98
C ARG A 121 -7.65 17.78 -17.38
N GLU A 122 -8.20 18.52 -18.34
CA GLU A 122 -8.29 18.10 -19.73
C GLU A 122 -6.89 17.94 -20.36
N GLU A 123 -5.99 18.88 -20.11
CA GLU A 123 -4.58 18.81 -20.52
C GLU A 123 -3.87 17.59 -19.93
N ALA A 124 -4.11 17.29 -18.65
CA ALA A 124 -3.56 16.10 -18.01
C ALA A 124 -4.18 14.79 -18.54
N GLU A 125 -5.46 14.79 -18.90
CA GLU A 125 -6.13 13.65 -19.55
C GLU A 125 -5.51 13.39 -20.94
N ALA A 126 -5.32 14.44 -21.75
CA ALA A 126 -4.65 14.35 -23.04
C ALA A 126 -3.19 13.88 -22.92
N MET A 127 -2.44 14.41 -21.93
CA MET A 127 -1.06 14.00 -21.69
C MET A 127 -0.98 12.55 -21.20
N ALA A 128 -1.93 12.11 -20.37
CA ALA A 128 -2.02 10.72 -19.94
C ALA A 128 -2.28 9.78 -21.12
N GLU A 129 -3.17 10.17 -22.04
CA GLU A 129 -3.41 9.43 -23.28
C GLU A 129 -2.13 9.33 -24.13
N ARG A 130 -1.42 10.44 -24.34
CA ARG A 130 -0.12 10.43 -25.04
C ARG A 130 0.88 9.48 -24.38
N TRP A 131 1.06 9.57 -23.07
CA TRP A 131 2.00 8.70 -22.35
C TRP A 131 1.62 7.22 -22.37
N ASN A 132 0.33 6.91 -22.55
CA ASN A 132 -0.14 5.54 -22.72
C ASN A 132 0.11 4.99 -24.12
N ASN A 133 0.16 5.85 -25.14
CA ASN A 133 0.33 5.46 -26.53
C ASN A 133 1.81 5.46 -26.96
N GLU A 134 2.60 6.38 -26.43
CA GLU A 134 4.01 6.55 -26.78
C GLU A 134 4.90 6.06 -25.63
N ALA A 135 5.19 6.92 -24.67
CA ALA A 135 5.75 6.62 -23.36
C ALA A 135 5.71 7.90 -22.50
N ALA A 136 5.92 7.78 -21.18
CA ALA A 136 6.16 8.95 -20.35
C ALA A 136 7.55 9.56 -20.66
N PRO A 137 7.81 10.83 -20.32
CA PRO A 137 9.13 11.43 -20.42
C PRO A 137 10.22 10.64 -19.65
N PRO A 138 11.49 10.66 -20.09
CA PRO A 138 12.56 9.83 -19.50
C PRO A 138 12.78 10.04 -18.00
N ASP A 139 12.70 11.28 -17.52
CA ASP A 139 12.82 11.64 -16.09
C ASP A 139 11.69 11.02 -15.25
N ILE A 140 10.47 11.00 -15.79
CA ILE A 140 9.32 10.37 -15.16
C ILE A 140 9.44 8.84 -15.19
N GLN A 141 9.92 8.26 -16.30
CA GLN A 141 10.21 6.83 -16.37
C GLN A 141 11.26 6.41 -15.34
N ALA A 142 12.36 7.17 -15.22
CA ALA A 142 13.43 6.94 -14.26
C ALA A 142 12.93 6.97 -12.81
N GLU A 143 12.11 7.98 -12.46
CA GLU A 143 11.51 8.10 -11.13
C GLU A 143 10.53 6.94 -10.84
N VAL A 144 9.71 6.54 -11.81
CA VAL A 144 8.79 5.41 -11.66
C VAL A 144 9.54 4.09 -11.51
N ALA A 145 10.57 3.84 -12.34
CA ALA A 145 11.41 2.65 -12.25
C ALA A 145 12.06 2.55 -10.87
N LYS A 146 12.66 3.65 -10.39
CA LYS A 146 13.29 3.75 -9.07
C LYS A 146 12.32 3.53 -7.91
N THR A 147 11.12 4.08 -7.98
CA THR A 147 10.19 4.11 -6.82
C THR A 147 9.17 2.97 -6.82
N LYS A 148 8.79 2.46 -7.99
CA LYS A 148 7.68 1.51 -8.17
C LYS A 148 8.03 0.30 -9.03
N GLY A 149 9.18 0.29 -9.72
CA GLY A 149 9.56 -0.78 -10.65
C GLY A 149 9.54 -2.16 -9.98
N ALA A 150 10.19 -2.29 -8.83
CA ALA A 150 10.23 -3.55 -8.07
C ALA A 150 8.82 -4.03 -7.66
N ASP A 151 7.96 -3.13 -7.17
CA ASP A 151 6.58 -3.47 -6.78
C ASP A 151 5.73 -3.91 -7.99
N MET A 152 5.94 -3.30 -9.15
CA MET A 152 5.27 -3.69 -10.40
C MET A 152 5.68 -5.09 -10.83
N ILE A 153 6.98 -5.41 -10.76
CA ILE A 153 7.52 -6.73 -11.09
C ILE A 153 7.05 -7.78 -10.07
N GLU A 154 7.06 -7.46 -8.76
CA GLU A 154 6.53 -8.35 -7.72
C GLU A 154 5.05 -8.69 -7.99
N HIS A 155 4.24 -7.70 -8.37
CA HIS A 155 2.84 -7.94 -8.70
C HIS A 155 2.68 -8.85 -9.91
N PHE A 156 3.41 -8.57 -11.00
CA PHE A 156 3.40 -9.38 -12.22
C PHE A 156 3.80 -10.83 -11.92
N THR A 157 4.95 -11.04 -11.27
CA THR A 157 5.46 -12.39 -10.94
C THR A 157 4.51 -13.15 -10.01
N THR A 158 3.87 -12.46 -9.05
CA THR A 158 2.83 -13.05 -8.19
C THR A 158 1.62 -13.54 -8.97
N GLU A 159 1.15 -12.78 -9.96
CA GLU A 159 0.02 -13.19 -10.79
C GLU A 159 0.38 -14.38 -11.68
N MET A 160 1.55 -14.36 -12.31
CA MET A 160 2.04 -15.47 -13.14
C MET A 160 2.11 -16.77 -12.34
N PHE A 161 2.56 -16.72 -11.08
CA PHE A 161 2.55 -17.90 -10.23
C PHE A 161 1.14 -18.33 -9.83
N LYS A 162 0.31 -17.42 -9.31
CA LYS A 162 -1.01 -17.79 -8.79
C LYS A 162 -1.98 -18.29 -9.86
N MET A 163 -1.89 -17.74 -11.06
CA MET A 163 -2.83 -18.06 -12.14
C MET A 163 -2.31 -19.18 -13.05
N ALA A 164 -1.00 -19.25 -13.30
CA ALA A 164 -0.42 -20.16 -14.27
C ALA A 164 0.64 -21.11 -13.68
N GLY A 165 0.91 -21.06 -12.37
CA GLY A 165 1.95 -21.86 -11.73
C GLY A 165 3.38 -21.50 -12.17
N MET A 166 3.56 -20.38 -12.88
CA MET A 166 4.84 -20.00 -13.46
C MET A 166 5.76 -19.35 -12.43
N ARG A 167 7.02 -19.78 -12.42
CA ARG A 167 8.11 -19.11 -11.71
C ARG A 167 8.81 -18.17 -12.66
N VAL A 168 9.05 -16.94 -12.21
CA VAL A 168 9.56 -15.87 -13.07
C VAL A 168 10.74 -15.19 -12.38
N CYS A 169 11.80 -14.94 -13.15
CA CYS A 169 12.92 -14.08 -12.79
C CYS A 169 12.99 -12.99 -13.86
N VAL A 170 13.19 -11.73 -13.46
CA VAL A 170 13.17 -10.59 -14.38
C VAL A 170 14.49 -9.83 -14.30
N LEU A 171 15.12 -9.63 -15.45
CA LEU A 171 16.20 -8.67 -15.63
C LEU A 171 15.61 -7.37 -16.20
N SER A 172 16.09 -6.24 -15.70
CA SER A 172 15.59 -4.91 -16.05
C SER A 172 16.77 -3.96 -16.22
N ALA A 173 16.62 -3.01 -17.14
CA ALA A 173 17.58 -1.96 -17.40
C ALA A 173 16.84 -0.65 -17.67
N TRP A 174 17.34 0.47 -17.15
CA TRP A 174 16.77 1.80 -17.39
C TRP A 174 17.83 2.89 -17.18
N LYS A 175 17.61 4.09 -17.72
CA LYS A 175 18.42 5.27 -17.37
C LYS A 175 17.86 5.96 -16.14
N ASP A 176 18.72 6.36 -15.22
CA ASP A 176 18.32 7.24 -14.13
C ASP A 176 18.11 8.69 -14.60
N GLY A 177 17.73 9.59 -13.68
CA GLY A 177 17.48 11.00 -14.00
C GLY A 177 18.72 11.76 -14.48
N ASN A 178 19.92 11.21 -14.31
CA ASN A 178 21.19 11.77 -14.76
C ASN A 178 21.69 11.11 -16.05
N GLY A 179 20.94 10.14 -16.61
CA GLY A 179 21.32 9.40 -17.80
C GLY A 179 22.18 8.17 -17.53
N LYS A 180 22.49 7.86 -16.27
CA LYS A 180 23.31 6.71 -15.89
C LYS A 180 22.53 5.41 -16.09
N LEU A 181 23.20 4.38 -16.62
CA LEU A 181 22.62 3.04 -16.77
C LEU A 181 22.43 2.35 -15.42
N MET A 182 21.19 1.95 -15.18
CA MET A 182 20.76 1.18 -14.01
C MET A 182 20.34 -0.21 -14.45
N LEU A 183 20.78 -1.23 -13.71
CA LEU A 183 20.41 -2.63 -13.95
C LEU A 183 19.70 -3.17 -12.72
N GLY A 184 18.74 -4.08 -12.91
CA GLY A 184 18.02 -4.71 -11.80
C GLY A 184 17.70 -6.16 -12.07
N GLY A 185 18.08 -7.03 -11.14
CA GLY A 185 17.67 -8.44 -11.10
C GLY A 185 16.59 -8.64 -10.04
N HIS A 186 15.43 -9.16 -10.46
CA HIS A 186 14.26 -9.32 -9.60
C HIS A 186 13.81 -10.77 -9.58
N ASP A 187 13.82 -11.35 -8.39
CA ASP A 187 13.42 -12.73 -8.16
C ASP A 187 12.61 -12.83 -6.86
N PHE A 188 11.33 -13.15 -7.02
CA PHE A 188 10.38 -13.28 -5.93
C PHE A 188 9.96 -14.73 -5.68
N ASN A 189 10.65 -15.71 -6.26
CA ASN A 189 10.22 -17.11 -6.24
C ASN A 189 10.19 -17.74 -4.84
N GLU A 190 10.98 -17.22 -3.90
CA GLU A 190 10.95 -17.63 -2.48
C GLU A 190 9.64 -17.30 -1.78
N GLN A 191 8.86 -16.35 -2.31
CA GLN A 191 7.55 -16.01 -1.75
C GLN A 191 6.46 -17.04 -2.10
N PHE A 192 6.76 -17.98 -3.00
CA PHE A 192 5.76 -18.88 -3.59
C PHE A 192 6.03 -20.35 -3.25
N GLY A 193 5.29 -20.86 -2.26
CA GLY A 193 5.36 -22.24 -1.79
C GLY A 193 6.77 -22.62 -1.33
N ASN A 194 7.25 -23.80 -1.72
CA ASN A 194 8.62 -24.26 -1.44
C ASN A 194 9.64 -23.76 -2.48
N GLY A 195 9.39 -22.59 -3.08
CA GLY A 195 10.24 -22.02 -4.10
C GLY A 195 11.60 -21.61 -3.56
N LYS A 196 12.65 -21.83 -4.35
CA LYS A 196 13.99 -21.29 -4.09
C LYS A 196 14.24 -20.13 -5.06
N SER A 197 14.96 -19.12 -4.59
CA SER A 197 15.40 -18.04 -5.47
C SER A 197 16.39 -18.59 -6.50
N PHE A 198 16.13 -18.35 -7.78
CA PHE A 198 17.08 -18.57 -8.86
C PHE A 198 18.34 -17.74 -8.64
N ILE A 199 18.19 -16.44 -8.37
CA ILE A 199 19.30 -15.47 -8.21
C ILE A 199 20.24 -15.85 -7.05
N LYS A 200 19.73 -16.48 -5.98
CA LYS A 200 20.55 -16.89 -4.83
C LYS A 200 21.10 -18.31 -4.92
N THR A 201 20.52 -19.17 -5.76
CA THR A 201 20.90 -20.59 -5.81
C THR A 201 21.72 -20.95 -7.03
N ARG A 202 21.83 -20.04 -8.01
CA ARG A 202 22.57 -20.25 -9.25
C ARG A 202 23.60 -19.15 -9.42
N ASP A 203 24.71 -19.50 -10.05
CA ASP A 203 25.73 -18.56 -10.47
C ASP A 203 25.29 -17.85 -11.75
N TRP A 204 24.27 -17.01 -11.63
CA TRP A 204 23.72 -16.27 -12.77
C TRP A 204 24.47 -14.94 -13.00
N ASP A 205 25.12 -14.42 -11.95
CA ASP A 205 25.89 -13.17 -12.00
C ASP A 205 27.13 -13.34 -12.89
N GLY A 206 27.82 -14.48 -12.82
CA GLY A 206 28.96 -14.76 -13.71
C GLY A 206 28.58 -15.15 -15.14
N ILE A 207 27.34 -15.60 -15.38
CA ILE A 207 26.93 -16.21 -16.65
C ILE A 207 26.06 -15.28 -17.50
N ILE A 208 25.05 -14.66 -16.89
CA ILE A 208 24.01 -13.91 -17.60
C ILE A 208 24.25 -12.41 -17.54
N MET A 209 24.81 -11.90 -16.44
CA MET A 209 25.00 -10.46 -16.28
C MET A 209 25.98 -9.83 -17.27
N PRO A 210 27.10 -10.45 -17.69
CA PRO A 210 27.99 -9.83 -18.66
C PRO A 210 27.28 -9.52 -19.98
N GLU A 211 26.57 -10.51 -20.54
CA GLU A 211 25.76 -10.36 -21.75
C GLU A 211 24.64 -9.33 -21.56
N TRP A 212 23.98 -9.33 -20.39
CA TRP A 212 22.92 -8.37 -20.09
C TRP A 212 23.43 -6.93 -19.98
N VAL A 213 24.61 -6.74 -19.38
CA VAL A 213 25.29 -5.44 -19.27
C VAL A 213 25.63 -4.91 -20.66
N GLU A 214 26.25 -5.74 -21.49
CA GLU A 214 26.63 -5.39 -22.86
C GLU A 214 25.41 -4.99 -23.69
N TYR A 215 24.40 -5.86 -23.74
CA TYR A 215 23.13 -5.57 -24.42
C TYR A 215 22.49 -4.27 -23.92
N ALA A 216 22.40 -4.06 -22.60
CA ALA A 216 21.82 -2.85 -22.05
C ALA A 216 22.66 -1.60 -22.38
N GLY A 217 23.99 -1.71 -22.37
CA GLY A 217 24.90 -0.65 -22.79
C GLY A 217 24.64 -0.19 -24.22
N GLU A 218 24.54 -1.14 -25.15
CA GLU A 218 24.20 -0.88 -26.55
C GLU A 218 22.83 -0.21 -26.71
N GLN A 219 21.79 -0.78 -26.09
CA GLN A 219 20.43 -0.26 -26.24
C GLN A 219 20.24 1.14 -25.65
N PHE A 220 21.01 1.47 -24.61
CA PHE A 220 20.94 2.77 -23.97
C PHE A 220 22.02 3.75 -24.45
N ASN A 221 22.89 3.37 -25.40
CA ASN A 221 24.02 4.19 -25.87
C ASN A 221 24.83 4.76 -24.69
N CYS A 222 25.26 3.88 -23.79
CA CYS A 222 26.14 4.26 -22.68
C CYS A 222 27.59 3.99 -23.06
N ASP A 223 28.48 4.94 -22.79
CA ASP A 223 29.91 4.77 -23.00
C ASP A 223 30.45 3.73 -21.99
N ASP A 224 31.39 2.88 -22.44
CA ASP A 224 32.03 1.82 -21.64
C ASP A 224 32.74 2.33 -20.36
N ALA A 225 32.90 3.65 -20.23
CA ALA A 225 33.58 4.30 -19.11
C ALA A 225 32.73 4.40 -17.82
N GLU A 226 31.40 4.29 -17.90
CA GLU A 226 30.52 4.35 -16.72
C GLU A 226 30.09 2.96 -16.26
N GLU A 227 30.59 2.51 -15.10
CA GLU A 227 30.13 1.25 -14.53
C GLU A 227 28.63 1.30 -14.21
N PRO A 228 27.83 0.35 -14.75
CA PRO A 228 26.39 0.33 -14.54
C PRO A 228 26.08 0.05 -13.08
N GLN A 229 25.04 0.71 -12.55
CA GLN A 229 24.67 0.52 -11.16
C GLN A 229 23.64 -0.60 -11.02
N MET A 230 24.02 -1.68 -10.33
CA MET A 230 23.10 -2.75 -9.99
C MET A 230 22.20 -2.38 -8.81
N VAL A 231 20.90 -2.34 -9.06
CA VAL A 231 19.85 -2.13 -8.07
C VAL A 231 19.27 -3.47 -7.67
N ARG A 232 19.53 -3.86 -6.42
CA ARG A 232 18.91 -5.04 -5.82
C ARG A 232 17.63 -4.63 -5.12
N SER A 233 16.60 -5.48 -5.18
CA SER A 233 15.38 -5.26 -4.44
C SER A 233 15.72 -5.09 -2.95
N LYS A 234 15.27 -3.99 -2.34
CA LYS A 234 15.44 -3.81 -0.90
C LYS A 234 14.73 -4.96 -0.20
N LYS A 235 15.41 -5.62 0.76
CA LYS A 235 14.78 -6.63 1.60
C LYS A 235 13.56 -5.97 2.24
N ARG A 236 12.37 -6.43 1.85
CA ARG A 236 11.14 -6.00 2.51
C ARG A 236 11.23 -6.56 3.91
N VAL A 237 11.54 -5.69 4.88
CA VAL A 237 11.34 -6.05 6.29
C VAL A 237 9.86 -6.31 6.39
N GLN A 238 9.50 -7.60 6.50
CA GLN A 238 8.15 -7.97 6.85
C GLN A 238 7.91 -7.26 8.17
N ARG A 239 7.04 -6.24 8.17
CA ARG A 239 6.56 -5.69 9.43
C ARG A 239 5.99 -6.88 10.16
N MET A 240 6.71 -7.36 11.16
CA MET A 240 6.25 -8.49 11.96
C MET A 240 4.86 -8.09 12.42
N LEU A 241 3.88 -8.97 12.17
CA LEU A 241 2.63 -8.84 12.89
C LEU A 241 3.05 -8.91 14.35
N ILE A 242 2.88 -7.79 15.07
CA ILE A 242 3.02 -7.79 16.52
C ILE A 242 2.09 -8.91 16.99
N GLN A 243 2.67 -9.98 17.55
CA GLN A 243 1.88 -11.03 18.18
C GLN A 243 1.33 -10.41 19.46
N LEU A 244 0.02 -10.21 19.45
CA LEU A 244 -0.71 -9.67 20.57
C LEU A 244 -1.11 -10.87 21.42
N GLU A 245 -0.80 -10.85 22.70
CA GLU A 245 -1.23 -11.88 23.65
C GLU A 245 -2.74 -12.06 23.54
N GLU A 246 -3.24 -13.29 23.49
CA GLU A 246 -4.68 -13.54 23.41
C GLU A 246 -5.27 -13.70 24.82
N ASP A 247 -6.45 -13.13 25.06
CA ASP A 247 -7.18 -13.40 26.30
C ASP A 247 -7.74 -14.83 26.32
N ALA A 248 -8.34 -15.23 27.45
CA ALA A 248 -8.91 -16.57 27.64
C ALA A 248 -9.98 -16.97 26.59
N ASN A 249 -10.45 -16.02 25.77
CA ASN A 249 -11.44 -16.23 24.72
C ASN A 249 -10.82 -16.14 23.30
N GLY A 250 -9.49 -16.10 23.18
CA GLY A 250 -8.76 -16.06 21.91
C GLY A 250 -8.71 -14.69 21.25
N TRP A 251 -8.89 -13.59 22.00
CA TRP A 251 -8.84 -12.24 21.42
C TRP A 251 -7.52 -11.52 21.68
N PRO A 252 -6.89 -10.91 20.65
CA PRO A 252 -5.61 -10.22 20.79
C PRO A 252 -5.70 -8.96 21.68
N ILE A 253 -4.83 -8.89 22.70
CA ILE A 253 -4.66 -7.84 23.69
C ILE A 253 -3.65 -6.82 23.17
N LEU A 254 -4.11 -5.59 22.93
CA LEU A 254 -3.26 -4.49 22.47
C LEU A 254 -2.44 -3.88 23.63
N PRO A 255 -1.10 -3.75 23.49
CA PRO A 255 -0.23 -3.10 24.48
C PRO A 255 -0.49 -1.58 24.58
N ASP A 256 0.00 -0.95 25.64
CA ASP A 256 -0.29 0.46 25.91
C ASP A 256 0.43 1.40 24.91
N ALA A 257 -0.13 2.58 24.65
CA ALA A 257 0.35 3.49 23.59
C ALA A 257 1.80 4.00 23.82
N LYS A 258 2.28 3.96 25.07
CA LYS A 258 3.68 4.27 25.42
C LYS A 258 4.63 3.10 25.12
N GLU A 259 4.14 1.87 25.23
CA GLU A 259 4.90 0.64 24.93
C GLU A 259 5.01 0.40 23.42
N TRP A 260 4.03 0.89 22.65
CA TRP A 260 4.05 0.85 21.17
C TRP A 260 5.30 1.52 20.57
N LYS A 261 5.73 2.67 21.13
CA LYS A 261 6.92 3.39 20.66
C LYS A 261 8.22 2.64 20.97
N HIS A 262 8.26 1.88 22.05
CA HIS A 262 9.42 1.05 22.40
C HIS A 262 9.48 -0.22 21.56
N ALA A 263 8.33 -0.86 21.27
CA ALA A 263 8.25 -2.03 20.40
C ALA A 263 8.62 -1.71 18.93
N GLU A 264 8.22 -0.53 18.41
CA GLU A 264 8.66 -0.10 17.08
C GLU A 264 10.16 0.22 17.02
N GLN A 265 10.77 0.70 18.11
CA GLN A 265 12.20 1.03 18.16
C GLN A 265 13.13 -0.18 18.37
N GLN A 266 12.68 -1.22 19.08
CA GLN A 266 13.48 -2.44 19.29
C GLN A 266 13.54 -3.36 18.05
N HIS A 267 12.67 -3.16 17.07
CA HIS A 267 12.65 -3.94 15.82
C HIS A 267 13.26 -3.20 14.62
N LEU A 268 14.01 -2.12 14.88
CA LEU A 268 14.65 -1.25 13.90
C LEU A 268 16.20 -1.31 13.95
N ILE A 269 16.77 -2.32 14.63
CA ILE A 269 18.20 -2.66 14.61
C ILE A 269 18.38 -3.92 13.75
#